data_AF-A0A101V961-F1
#
_entry.id   AF-A0A101V961-F1
#
_cell.length_a   1.000
_cell.length_b   1.000
_cell.length_c   1.000
_cell.angle_alpha   90.00
_cell.angle_beta   90.00
_cell.angle_gamma   90.00
#
_symmetry.space_group_name_H-M   'P 1'
#
loop_
_entity.id
_entity.type
_entity.pdbx_description
1 polymer ?
#
loop_
_entity_poly.entity_id
_entity_poly.type
_entity_poly.pdbx_seq_one_letter_code
_entity_poly.pdbx_strand_id
1 'polypeptide(L)'
;MNLRPVKKYKAPTYPEKSVLLENPDLLKTVPIRWKGNIYIGAALTSILAFSLVGCSTSTDEGGSISKSQLNKVAVAPIFENGNGRGSFGCVSVAPPSFLSEEEAFDVIQAEAGKYNIVFERKALDLKGVEIPETKFYLGDGKAIDATRRGDLTLDGYDASKKIGFEFVSREDYEQWQKKQDIRSSVDDFDFLSTAKLLQQGTNGKNGDFNLGIFYNPMTPYEELRELGIEQYDYAEMELKTKELASAELREQVKGFLEWLKAQEII
;
A
#
# COMPACT_ATOMS: atom_id res chain seq x y z
N MET A 1 -32.18 17.51 51.69
CA MET A 1 -31.40 16.46 51.02
C MET A 1 -29.92 16.86 51.11
N ASN A 2 -29.10 16.16 51.90
CA ASN A 2 -27.70 16.51 52.10
C ASN A 2 -26.86 15.98 50.94
N LEU A 3 -26.43 16.85 50.03
CA LEU A 3 -25.53 16.51 48.93
C LEU A 3 -24.14 16.22 49.51
N ARG A 4 -23.65 14.99 49.32
CA ARG A 4 -22.27 14.61 49.68
C ARG A 4 -21.42 14.52 48.40
N PRO A 5 -20.20 15.09 48.40
CA PRO A 5 -19.31 15.01 47.24
C PRO A 5 -18.87 13.57 46.99
N VAL A 6 -18.97 13.12 45.74
CA VAL A 6 -18.50 11.80 45.30
C VAL A 6 -16.98 11.80 45.32
N LYS A 7 -16.37 11.02 46.21
CA LYS A 7 -14.91 11.00 46.44
C LYS A 7 -14.13 10.12 45.48
N LYS A 8 -14.80 9.26 44.71
CA LYS A 8 -14.19 8.34 43.75
C LYS A 8 -15.06 8.20 42.51
N TYR A 9 -14.50 8.54 41.36
CA TYR A 9 -15.05 8.20 40.05
C TYR A 9 -14.10 7.19 39.38
N LYS A 10 -14.64 6.30 38.55
CA LYS A 10 -13.81 5.43 37.71
C LYS A 10 -13.02 6.30 36.73
N ALA A 11 -11.78 5.92 36.43
CA ALA A 11 -11.02 6.59 35.38
C ALA A 11 -11.84 6.59 34.09
N PRO A 12 -12.16 7.77 33.51
CA PRO A 12 -12.93 7.83 32.28
C PRO A 12 -12.12 7.18 31.17
N THR A 13 -12.75 6.26 30.44
CA THR A 13 -12.21 5.61 29.25
C THR A 13 -13.06 6.00 28.06
N TYR A 14 -12.44 6.02 26.88
CA TYR A 14 -13.20 6.23 25.64
C TYR A 14 -14.14 5.04 25.41
N PRO A 15 -15.36 5.27 24.91
CA PRO A 15 -16.27 4.19 24.54
C PRO A 15 -15.61 3.26 23.51
N GLU A 16 -15.86 1.97 23.63
CA GLU A 16 -15.45 1.00 22.63
C GLU A 16 -16.24 1.19 21.33
N LYS A 17 -15.64 0.82 20.19
CA LYS A 17 -16.23 1.00 18.85
C LYS A 17 -17.61 0.35 18.72
N SER A 18 -17.80 -0.81 19.33
CA SER A 18 -19.09 -1.54 19.38
C SER A 18 -20.21 -0.69 19.97
N VAL A 19 -19.95 0.00 21.09
CA VAL A 19 -20.92 0.86 21.79
C VAL A 19 -21.34 2.06 20.94
N LEU A 20 -20.41 2.61 20.14
CA LEU A 20 -20.69 3.74 19.24
C LEU A 20 -21.52 3.34 18.01
N LEU A 21 -21.30 2.14 17.48
CA LEU A 21 -22.07 1.62 16.35
C LEU A 21 -23.52 1.33 16.75
N GLU A 22 -23.75 0.85 17.96
CA GLU A 22 -25.08 0.63 18.51
C GLU A 22 -25.80 1.94 18.88
N ASN A 23 -25.04 3.01 19.20
CA ASN A 23 -25.58 4.28 19.68
C ASN A 23 -24.96 5.47 18.92
N PRO A 24 -25.27 5.66 17.63
CA PRO A 24 -24.64 6.68 16.79
C PRO A 24 -24.90 8.11 17.26
N ASP A 25 -25.96 8.33 18.05
CA ASP A 25 -26.30 9.63 18.59
C ASP A 25 -25.32 10.11 19.67
N LEU A 26 -24.51 9.23 20.26
CA LEU A 26 -23.44 9.62 21.19
C LEU A 26 -22.43 10.56 20.52
N LEU A 27 -22.15 10.38 19.23
CA LEU A 27 -21.25 11.22 18.44
C LEU A 27 -21.84 12.62 18.15
N LYS A 28 -23.16 12.77 18.27
CA LYS A 28 -23.86 14.04 18.09
C LYS A 28 -23.96 14.85 19.38
N THR A 29 -23.51 14.29 20.51
CA THR A 29 -23.58 14.97 21.80
C THR A 29 -22.43 15.96 21.97
N VAL A 30 -22.75 17.25 21.82
CA VAL A 30 -21.85 18.33 22.22
C VAL A 30 -21.97 18.52 23.74
N PRO A 31 -20.86 18.51 24.51
CA PRO A 31 -20.89 18.79 25.93
C PRO A 31 -21.66 20.07 26.24
N ILE A 32 -22.50 20.08 27.27
CA ILE A 32 -23.34 21.25 27.62
C ILE A 32 -22.50 22.52 27.80
N ARG A 33 -21.27 22.38 28.31
CA ARG A 33 -20.31 23.49 28.50
C ARG A 33 -19.84 24.14 27.18
N TRP A 34 -20.00 23.44 26.06
CA TRP A 34 -19.57 23.90 24.74
C TRP A 34 -20.74 24.48 23.94
N LYS A 35 -21.98 24.15 24.30
CA LYS A 35 -23.17 24.71 23.66
C LYS A 35 -23.23 26.23 23.90
N GLY A 36 -23.26 26.99 22.81
CA GLY A 36 -23.36 28.46 22.83
C GLY A 36 -22.06 29.22 23.09
N ASN A 37 -20.91 28.54 23.26
CA ASN A 37 -19.62 29.20 23.43
C ASN A 37 -18.92 29.37 22.08
N ILE A 38 -18.99 30.58 21.53
CA ILE A 38 -18.43 30.91 20.21
C ILE A 38 -16.92 30.66 20.11
N TYR A 39 -16.18 30.78 21.22
CA TYR A 39 -14.72 30.60 21.25
C TYR A 39 -14.32 29.13 21.10
N ILE A 40 -15.13 28.22 21.65
CA ILE A 40 -14.89 26.77 21.52
C ILE A 40 -15.17 26.33 20.09
N GLY A 41 -16.24 26.83 19.47
CA GLY A 41 -16.52 26.63 18.05
C GLY A 41 -15.37 27.12 17.18
N ALA A 42 -14.90 28.35 17.41
CA ALA A 42 -13.78 28.94 16.68
C ALA A 42 -12.45 28.18 16.84
N ALA A 43 -12.16 27.68 18.05
CA ALA A 43 -10.97 26.88 18.31
C ALA A 43 -11.02 25.53 17.59
N LEU A 44 -12.16 24.82 17.64
CA LEU A 44 -12.37 23.55 16.95
C LEU A 44 -12.29 23.69 15.43
N THR A 45 -12.93 24.72 14.87
CA THR A 45 -12.85 24.99 13.42
C THR A 45 -11.44 25.38 13.01
N SER A 46 -10.72 26.13 13.83
CA SER A 46 -9.33 26.49 13.56
C SER A 46 -8.43 25.25 13.58
N ILE A 47 -8.58 24.35 14.55
CA ILE A 47 -7.80 23.10 14.61
C ILE A 47 -8.09 22.21 13.39
N LEU A 48 -9.37 22.09 13.00
CA LEU A 48 -9.75 21.37 11.79
C LEU A 48 -9.15 22.01 10.53
N ALA A 49 -9.24 23.34 10.41
CA ALA A 49 -8.65 24.08 9.29
C ALA A 49 -7.12 23.92 9.24
N PHE A 50 -6.43 24.00 10.38
CA PHE A 50 -4.98 23.77 10.45
C PHE A 50 -4.59 22.32 10.17
N SER A 51 -5.42 21.34 10.56
CA SER A 51 -5.18 19.92 10.22
C SER A 51 -5.41 19.61 8.74
N LEU A 52 -6.22 20.43 8.06
CA LEU A 52 -6.48 20.30 6.62
C LEU A 52 -5.51 21.13 5.76
N VAL A 53 -4.82 22.12 6.33
CA VAL A 53 -3.72 22.88 5.70
C VAL A 53 -2.37 22.16 5.92
N GLY A 54 -2.39 20.83 5.75
CA GLY A 54 -1.22 19.97 5.72
C GLY A 54 -0.56 19.87 4.34
N CYS A 55 -0.96 20.68 3.36
CA CYS A 55 -0.19 20.85 2.13
C CYS A 55 0.94 21.84 2.39
N SER A 56 2.17 21.32 2.51
CA SER A 56 3.38 22.12 2.54
C SER A 56 3.54 22.92 1.24
N THR A 57 3.15 24.20 1.25
CA THR A 57 3.71 25.17 0.30
C THR A 57 4.96 25.74 0.95
N SER A 58 6.13 25.23 0.58
CA SER A 58 7.39 25.92 0.79
C SER A 58 7.32 27.26 0.07
N THR A 59 7.02 28.33 0.81
CA THR A 59 7.14 29.72 0.36
C THR A 59 8.62 30.05 0.25
N ASP A 60 9.18 29.87 -0.95
CA ASP A 60 10.34 30.65 -1.39
C ASP A 60 9.84 32.02 -1.83
N GLU A 61 10.31 33.06 -1.15
CA GLU A 61 10.12 34.44 -1.54
C GLU A 61 10.85 34.71 -2.86
N GLY A 62 10.14 35.28 -3.84
CA GLY A 62 10.73 36.10 -4.90
C GLY A 62 11.82 35.44 -5.75
N GLY A 63 11.51 34.33 -6.41
CA GLY A 63 12.36 33.75 -7.45
C GLY A 63 11.52 33.35 -8.65
N SER A 64 11.94 33.76 -9.85
CA SER A 64 11.36 33.35 -11.13
C SER A 64 10.92 31.89 -11.13
N ILE A 65 9.73 31.59 -11.68
CA ILE A 65 9.26 30.22 -11.95
C ILE A 65 10.36 29.47 -12.70
N SER A 66 11.17 28.73 -11.95
CA SER A 66 12.12 27.79 -12.51
C SER A 66 11.29 26.65 -13.04
N LYS A 67 11.34 26.43 -14.36
CA LYS A 67 10.78 25.27 -15.05
C LYS A 67 11.36 23.92 -14.57
N SER A 68 12.10 23.88 -13.45
CA SER A 68 12.73 22.69 -12.88
C SER A 68 11.84 21.87 -11.94
N GLN A 69 10.59 22.28 -11.67
CA GLN A 69 9.61 21.46 -10.93
C GLN A 69 8.67 20.63 -11.83
N LEU A 70 8.79 20.73 -13.16
CA LEU A 70 7.79 20.23 -14.11
C LEU A 70 7.89 18.75 -14.50
N ASN A 71 8.87 18.00 -14.01
CA ASN A 71 9.07 16.59 -14.41
C ASN A 71 9.33 15.71 -13.18
N LYS A 72 8.30 15.51 -12.33
CA LYS A 72 8.37 14.57 -11.20
C LYS A 72 7.40 13.42 -11.37
N VAL A 73 7.85 12.21 -11.04
CA VAL A 73 7.01 11.01 -11.03
C VAL A 73 5.96 11.17 -9.94
N ALA A 74 4.68 11.07 -10.32
CA ALA A 74 3.57 11.02 -9.39
C ALA A 74 3.24 9.55 -9.08
N VAL A 75 3.60 9.09 -7.89
CA VAL A 75 3.40 7.69 -7.50
C VAL A 75 2.10 7.56 -6.72
N ALA A 76 1.26 6.61 -7.12
CA ALA A 76 0.00 6.34 -6.46
C ALA A 76 0.21 5.77 -5.03
N PRO A 77 -0.80 5.88 -4.14
CA PRO A 77 -0.82 5.11 -2.90
C PRO A 77 -0.75 3.60 -3.17
N ILE A 78 -0.24 2.83 -2.21
CA ILE A 78 -0.36 1.37 -2.26
C ILE A 78 -1.80 0.99 -1.93
N PHE A 79 -2.44 0.24 -2.81
CA PHE A 79 -3.78 -0.31 -2.61
C PHE A 79 -3.66 -1.70 -2.00
N GLU A 80 -3.86 -1.79 -0.69
CA GLU A 80 -3.64 -3.02 0.08
C GLU A 80 -4.77 -4.03 -0.15
N ASN A 81 -4.56 -4.98 -1.06
CA ASN A 81 -5.42 -6.15 -1.25
C ASN A 81 -4.56 -7.42 -1.29
N GLY A 82 -4.82 -8.35 -0.36
CA GLY A 82 -3.95 -9.47 -0.04
C GLY A 82 -2.83 -9.10 0.93
N ASN A 83 -2.34 -10.05 1.73
CA ASN A 83 -1.38 -9.74 2.81
C ASN A 83 0.04 -9.44 2.29
N GLY A 84 0.38 -9.96 1.10
CA GLY A 84 1.71 -9.87 0.49
C GLY A 84 2.84 -10.54 1.27
N ARG A 85 2.54 -11.45 2.20
CA ARG A 85 3.51 -12.10 3.08
C ARG A 85 3.31 -13.60 3.16
N GLY A 86 4.41 -14.34 3.05
CA GLY A 86 4.42 -15.80 3.21
C GLY A 86 5.80 -16.33 3.59
N SER A 87 5.82 -17.56 4.12
CA SER A 87 7.05 -18.28 4.44
C SER A 87 6.97 -19.67 3.79
N PHE A 88 7.99 -20.07 3.03
CA PHE A 88 7.95 -21.29 2.22
C PHE A 88 9.23 -22.11 2.39
N GLY A 89 9.08 -23.42 2.61
CA GLY A 89 10.20 -24.37 2.67
C GLY A 89 10.04 -25.50 3.69
N CYS A 90 10.98 -26.46 3.66
CA CYS A 90 11.04 -27.75 4.38
C CYS A 90 9.78 -28.65 4.31
N VAL A 91 8.61 -28.15 4.71
CA VAL A 91 7.28 -28.73 4.57
C VAL A 91 6.29 -27.56 4.52
N SER A 92 6.14 -26.91 3.37
CA SER A 92 5.14 -25.84 3.22
C SER A 92 3.73 -26.43 3.34
N VAL A 93 2.92 -25.88 4.26
CA VAL A 93 1.53 -26.34 4.49
C VAL A 93 0.60 -25.84 3.38
N ALA A 94 0.95 -24.74 2.70
CA ALA A 94 0.29 -24.21 1.51
C ALA A 94 1.32 -23.96 0.38
N PRO A 95 1.02 -24.27 -0.90
CA PRO A 95 1.81 -23.84 -2.02
C PRO A 95 1.84 -22.31 -2.09
N PRO A 96 3.00 -21.71 -2.38
CA PRO A 96 3.07 -20.29 -2.66
C PRO A 96 2.30 -19.95 -3.93
N SER A 97 1.41 -18.96 -3.87
CA SER A 97 0.85 -18.29 -5.03
C SER A 97 1.81 -17.20 -5.52
N PHE A 98 2.93 -17.61 -6.13
CA PHE A 98 3.75 -16.67 -6.88
C PHE A 98 3.11 -16.49 -8.25
N LEU A 99 2.55 -15.30 -8.50
CA LEU A 99 2.27 -14.87 -9.86
C LEU A 99 3.61 -14.53 -10.51
N SER A 100 3.84 -15.06 -11.72
CA SER A 100 4.98 -14.61 -12.52
C SER A 100 4.77 -13.15 -12.97
N GLU A 101 5.85 -12.44 -13.32
CA GLU A 101 5.77 -11.13 -13.98
C GLU A 101 4.85 -11.18 -15.22
N GLU A 102 4.83 -12.30 -15.94
CA GLU A 102 3.96 -12.48 -17.12
C GLU A 102 2.49 -12.59 -16.74
N GLU A 103 2.15 -13.43 -15.76
CA GLU A 103 0.78 -13.60 -15.24
C GLU A 103 0.25 -12.28 -14.66
N ALA A 104 1.08 -11.59 -13.87
CA ALA A 104 0.74 -10.29 -13.29
C ALA A 104 0.54 -9.23 -14.37
N PHE A 105 1.43 -9.16 -15.36
CA PHE A 105 1.30 -8.23 -16.48
C PHE A 105 -0.02 -8.44 -17.22
N ASP A 106 -0.42 -9.69 -17.50
CA ASP A 106 -1.66 -9.98 -18.20
C ASP A 106 -2.90 -9.53 -17.41
N VAL A 107 -2.90 -9.73 -16.09
CA VAL A 107 -3.96 -9.23 -15.19
C VAL A 107 -4.02 -7.70 -15.22
N ILE A 108 -2.87 -7.04 -15.06
CA ILE A 108 -2.76 -5.58 -15.03
C ILE A 108 -3.18 -4.98 -16.38
N GLN A 109 -2.68 -5.53 -17.48
CA GLN A 109 -3.00 -5.09 -18.84
C GLN A 109 -4.47 -5.30 -19.19
N ALA A 110 -5.09 -6.41 -18.77
CA ALA A 110 -6.52 -6.67 -19.00
C ALA A 110 -7.42 -5.64 -18.29
N GLU A 111 -7.09 -5.23 -17.07
CA GLU A 111 -7.84 -4.21 -16.35
C GLU A 111 -7.59 -2.80 -16.89
N ALA A 112 -6.32 -2.44 -17.14
CA ALA A 112 -5.95 -1.14 -17.67
C ALA A 112 -6.46 -0.92 -19.10
N GLY A 113 -6.53 -1.99 -19.91
CA GLY A 113 -7.08 -1.97 -21.26
C GLY A 113 -8.54 -1.50 -21.33
N LYS A 114 -9.33 -1.69 -20.27
CA LYS A 114 -10.71 -1.16 -20.16
C LYS A 114 -10.77 0.37 -20.21
N TYR A 115 -9.65 1.01 -19.91
CA TYR A 115 -9.47 2.46 -19.94
C TYR A 115 -8.62 2.92 -21.12
N ASN A 116 -8.44 2.07 -22.15
CA ASN A 116 -7.57 2.30 -23.30
C ASN A 116 -6.11 2.56 -22.91
N ILE A 117 -5.62 2.00 -21.81
CA ILE A 117 -4.19 2.06 -21.43
C ILE A 117 -3.51 0.83 -22.02
N VAL A 118 -2.42 1.04 -22.75
CA VAL A 118 -1.67 -0.03 -23.40
C VAL A 118 -0.22 0.07 -22.94
N PHE A 119 0.20 -0.91 -22.15
CA PHE A 119 1.55 -0.96 -21.60
C PHE A 119 2.49 -1.68 -22.55
N GLU A 120 3.64 -1.06 -22.79
CA GLU A 120 4.80 -1.71 -23.39
C GLU A 120 5.70 -2.24 -22.26
N ARG A 121 6.17 -3.49 -22.41
CA ARG A 121 7.01 -4.15 -21.40
C ARG A 121 8.40 -3.52 -21.34
N LYS A 122 8.92 -3.32 -20.13
CA LYS A 122 10.32 -2.91 -19.88
C LYS A 122 10.74 -1.67 -20.68
N ALA A 123 9.81 -0.73 -20.84
CA ALA A 123 9.94 0.39 -21.78
C ALA A 123 10.45 1.69 -21.12
N LEU A 124 10.57 1.75 -19.80
CA LEU A 124 11.02 2.96 -19.11
C LEU A 124 11.98 2.67 -17.95
N ASP A 125 13.14 3.32 -17.97
CA ASP A 125 14.13 3.28 -16.90
C ASP A 125 14.02 4.50 -15.98
N LEU A 126 13.84 4.23 -14.69
CA LEU A 126 14.00 5.19 -13.61
C LEU A 126 15.42 5.15 -13.05
N LYS A 127 16.09 6.30 -13.02
CA LYS A 127 17.49 6.41 -12.57
C LYS A 127 17.60 6.93 -11.14
N GLY A 128 18.49 6.30 -10.36
CA GLY A 128 18.82 6.75 -9.00
C GLY A 128 17.65 6.75 -8.01
N VAL A 129 16.78 5.75 -8.12
CA VAL A 129 15.68 5.46 -7.18
C VAL A 129 16.21 4.71 -5.95
N GLU A 130 15.44 4.70 -4.88
CA GLU A 130 15.73 3.85 -3.71
C GLU A 130 15.01 2.51 -3.88
N ILE A 131 15.77 1.47 -4.20
CA ILE A 131 15.28 0.10 -4.37
C ILE A 131 15.32 -0.60 -3.01
N PRO A 132 14.26 -1.32 -2.58
CA PRO A 132 14.28 -2.09 -1.34
C PRO A 132 15.45 -3.07 -1.25
N GLU A 133 15.98 -3.30 -0.05
CA GLU A 133 16.93 -4.39 0.22
C GLU A 133 16.20 -5.58 0.84
N THR A 134 15.79 -6.53 0.00
CA THR A 134 15.00 -7.69 0.41
C THR A 134 15.84 -8.72 1.16
N LYS A 135 15.17 -9.56 1.96
CA LYS A 135 15.80 -10.58 2.83
C LYS A 135 14.90 -11.80 2.87
N PHE A 136 15.47 -13.01 2.78
CA PHE A 136 14.71 -14.26 2.95
C PHE A 136 14.59 -14.70 4.40
N TYR A 137 15.37 -14.08 5.30
CA TYR A 137 15.24 -14.30 6.72
C TYR A 137 14.96 -12.97 7.40
N LEU A 138 13.70 -12.76 7.78
CA LEU A 138 13.22 -11.51 8.39
C LEU A 138 13.51 -11.45 9.91
N GLY A 139 13.71 -12.60 10.56
CA GLY A 139 13.95 -12.67 12.01
C GLY A 139 12.81 -12.03 12.81
N ASP A 140 13.14 -11.28 13.87
CA ASP A 140 12.17 -10.50 14.65
C ASP A 140 11.60 -9.29 13.86
N GLY A 141 12.34 -8.84 12.83
CA GLY A 141 12.00 -7.73 11.96
C GLY A 141 10.94 -8.16 10.94
N LYS A 142 9.67 -8.02 11.30
CA LYS A 142 8.54 -8.44 10.47
C LYS A 142 8.35 -7.65 9.16
N ALA A 143 9.28 -6.80 8.73
CA ALA A 143 9.16 -6.00 7.52
C ALA A 143 10.53 -5.69 6.91
N ILE A 144 10.55 -5.42 5.60
CA ILE A 144 11.71 -4.80 4.94
C ILE A 144 11.79 -3.34 5.38
N ASP A 145 13.00 -2.89 5.69
CA ASP A 145 13.28 -1.62 6.36
C ASP A 145 14.47 -0.84 5.76
N ALA A 146 15.09 -1.38 4.72
CA ALA A 146 16.28 -0.81 4.11
C ALA A 146 16.10 -0.67 2.60
N THR A 147 16.81 0.31 2.03
CA THR A 147 16.89 0.55 0.60
C THR A 147 18.34 0.74 0.18
N ARG A 148 18.60 0.55 -1.12
CA ARG A 148 19.84 0.90 -1.79
C ARG A 148 19.53 1.74 -3.01
N ARG A 149 20.43 2.66 -3.34
CA ARG A 149 20.29 3.46 -4.55
C ARG A 149 20.58 2.61 -5.79
N GLY A 150 19.70 2.68 -6.79
CA GLY A 150 19.85 1.95 -8.03
C GLY A 150 19.00 2.50 -9.16
N ASP A 151 19.05 1.81 -10.30
CA ASP A 151 18.18 2.05 -11.44
C ASP A 151 17.10 0.97 -11.47
N LEU A 152 15.88 1.35 -11.84
CA LEU A 152 14.73 0.46 -11.93
C LEU A 152 14.14 0.54 -13.34
N THR A 153 14.02 -0.60 -14.01
CA THR A 153 13.31 -0.70 -15.29
C THR A 153 11.89 -1.12 -15.00
N LEU A 154 10.92 -0.28 -15.34
CA LEU A 154 9.50 -0.53 -15.05
C LEU A 154 8.95 -1.72 -15.84
N ASP A 155 8.14 -2.55 -15.20
CA ASP A 155 7.48 -3.69 -15.85
C ASP A 155 6.61 -3.29 -17.04
N GLY A 156 5.91 -2.16 -16.93
CA GLY A 156 5.04 -1.67 -18.00
C GLY A 156 4.95 -0.16 -18.07
N TYR A 157 4.89 0.39 -19.28
CA TYR A 157 4.73 1.81 -19.51
C TYR A 157 3.89 2.14 -20.76
N ASP A 158 2.91 3.02 -20.61
CA ASP A 158 2.13 3.62 -21.68
C ASP A 158 2.65 5.05 -21.93
N ALA A 159 3.40 5.21 -23.01
CA ALA A 159 3.99 6.50 -23.38
C ALA A 159 2.95 7.56 -23.79
N SER A 160 1.79 7.13 -24.29
CA SER A 160 0.75 8.05 -24.77
C SER A 160 0.05 8.75 -23.61
N LYS A 161 -0.19 8.01 -22.52
CA LYS A 161 -0.85 8.52 -21.31
C LYS A 161 0.12 8.87 -20.20
N LYS A 162 1.41 8.55 -20.35
CA LYS A 162 2.43 8.72 -19.32
C LYS A 162 2.01 8.02 -18.03
N ILE A 163 1.69 6.73 -18.17
CA ILE A 163 1.30 5.86 -17.04
C ILE A 163 2.23 4.66 -17.06
N GLY A 164 2.91 4.41 -15.95
CA GLY A 164 3.74 3.22 -15.77
C GLY A 164 3.26 2.40 -14.58
N PHE A 165 3.73 1.17 -14.51
CA PHE A 165 3.61 0.36 -13.31
C PHE A 165 4.86 -0.48 -13.06
N GLU A 166 5.01 -0.85 -11.79
CA GLU A 166 5.92 -1.88 -11.31
C GLU A 166 5.14 -2.89 -10.48
N PHE A 167 5.41 -4.18 -10.66
CA PHE A 167 4.86 -5.25 -9.85
C PHE A 167 5.99 -5.94 -9.10
N VAL A 168 5.98 -5.82 -7.77
CA VAL A 168 6.99 -6.49 -6.93
C VAL A 168 6.75 -8.00 -6.96
N SER A 169 7.51 -8.67 -7.83
CA SER A 169 7.49 -10.10 -8.07
C SER A 169 8.47 -10.86 -7.18
N ARG A 170 8.46 -12.19 -7.25
CA ARG A 170 9.47 -13.02 -6.60
C ARG A 170 10.85 -12.78 -7.20
N GLU A 171 10.92 -12.61 -8.51
CA GLU A 171 12.13 -12.34 -9.27
C GLU A 171 12.77 -11.02 -8.82
N ASP A 172 11.97 -9.98 -8.59
CA ASP A 172 12.44 -8.72 -8.00
C ASP A 172 12.96 -8.92 -6.58
N TYR A 173 12.22 -9.69 -5.78
CA TYR A 173 12.62 -9.99 -4.42
C TYR A 173 13.97 -10.73 -4.38
N GLU A 174 14.24 -11.62 -5.34
CA GLU A 174 15.53 -12.30 -5.52
C GLU A 174 16.62 -11.33 -6.00
N GLN A 175 16.34 -10.47 -6.98
CA GLN A 175 17.30 -9.51 -7.53
C GLN A 175 17.72 -8.41 -6.54
N TRP A 176 16.80 -8.04 -5.64
CA TRP A 176 17.02 -7.00 -4.65
C TRP A 176 17.59 -7.53 -3.34
N GLN A 177 17.86 -8.83 -3.27
CA GLN A 177 18.28 -9.51 -2.07
C GLN A 177 19.61 -8.98 -1.54
N LYS A 178 19.61 -8.62 -0.26
CA LYS A 178 20.82 -8.41 0.52
C LYS A 178 21.39 -9.76 0.93
N LYS A 179 22.67 -10.00 0.67
CA LYS A 179 23.36 -11.23 1.09
C LYS A 179 23.26 -11.40 2.62
N GLN A 180 22.74 -12.54 3.05
CA GLN A 180 22.66 -12.95 4.46
C GLN A 180 23.58 -14.14 4.70
N ASP A 181 24.28 -14.17 5.83
CA ASP A 181 25.12 -15.32 6.24
C ASP A 181 24.30 -16.33 7.06
N ILE A 182 23.10 -16.63 6.58
CA ILE A 182 22.12 -17.50 7.24
C ILE A 182 21.77 -18.61 6.25
N ARG A 183 21.84 -19.86 6.72
CA ARG A 183 21.40 -21.03 5.96
C ARG A 183 20.07 -21.50 6.53
N SER A 184 19.00 -21.21 5.81
CA SER A 184 17.65 -21.67 6.13
C SER A 184 17.14 -22.60 5.03
N SER A 185 16.23 -23.51 5.38
CA SER A 185 15.45 -24.30 4.42
C SER A 185 14.07 -23.70 4.18
N VAL A 186 13.78 -22.55 4.80
CA VAL A 186 12.55 -21.77 4.71
C VAL A 186 12.92 -20.33 4.35
N ASP A 187 12.26 -19.80 3.33
CA ASP A 187 12.39 -18.41 2.89
C ASP A 187 11.13 -17.62 3.26
N ASP A 188 11.32 -16.46 3.89
CA ASP A 188 10.30 -15.47 4.18
C ASP A 188 10.22 -14.42 3.06
N PHE A 189 9.00 -14.10 2.64
CA PHE A 189 8.69 -13.05 1.67
C PHE A 189 7.77 -12.01 2.28
N ASP A 190 8.06 -10.74 2.03
CA ASP A 190 7.20 -9.60 2.38
C ASP A 190 7.14 -8.59 1.22
N PHE A 191 6.27 -8.87 0.26
CA PHE A 191 6.02 -8.07 -0.92
C PHE A 191 5.33 -6.74 -0.59
N LEU A 192 4.47 -6.71 0.44
CA LEU A 192 3.73 -5.50 0.82
C LEU A 192 4.67 -4.42 1.38
N SER A 193 5.55 -4.75 2.33
CA SER A 193 6.51 -3.76 2.84
C SER A 193 7.54 -3.36 1.79
N THR A 194 7.94 -4.32 0.94
CA THR A 194 8.81 -4.06 -0.22
C THR A 194 8.18 -3.02 -1.16
N ALA A 195 6.92 -3.20 -1.56
CA ALA A 195 6.20 -2.26 -2.41
C ALA A 195 6.02 -0.88 -1.75
N LYS A 196 5.74 -0.84 -0.44
CA LYS A 196 5.65 0.42 0.32
C LYS A 196 6.97 1.19 0.30
N LEU A 197 8.10 0.51 0.48
CA LEU A 197 9.42 1.13 0.40
C LEU A 197 9.75 1.59 -1.01
N LEU A 198 9.43 0.79 -2.03
CA LEU A 198 9.65 1.17 -3.42
C LEU A 198 8.82 2.40 -3.80
N GLN A 199 7.58 2.49 -3.32
CA GLN A 199 6.72 3.66 -3.53
C GLN A 199 7.31 4.93 -2.95
N GLN A 200 7.85 4.87 -1.73
CA GLN A 200 8.56 5.99 -1.13
C GLN A 200 9.85 6.31 -1.89
N GLY A 201 10.56 5.28 -2.36
CA GLY A 201 11.84 5.37 -3.04
C GLY A 201 11.78 5.90 -4.48
N THR A 202 10.60 5.84 -5.11
CA THR A 202 10.34 6.31 -6.49
C THR A 202 9.60 7.65 -6.52
N ASN A 203 8.92 8.02 -5.44
CA ASN A 203 8.13 9.26 -5.39
C ASN A 203 8.98 10.52 -5.57
N GLY A 204 8.52 11.41 -6.46
CA GLY A 204 9.17 12.69 -6.72
C GLY A 204 10.53 12.60 -7.42
N LYS A 205 10.89 11.43 -7.95
CA LYS A 205 12.09 11.21 -8.76
C LYS A 205 11.90 11.79 -10.17
N ASN A 206 12.98 11.83 -10.95
CA ASN A 206 12.98 12.42 -12.28
C ASN A 206 12.10 11.62 -13.24
N GLY A 207 11.06 12.26 -13.77
CA GLY A 207 10.16 11.67 -14.76
C GLY A 207 8.86 12.47 -14.83
N ASP A 208 8.20 12.55 -15.98
CA ASP A 208 6.91 13.23 -16.11
C ASP A 208 5.83 12.19 -16.46
N PHE A 209 5.47 11.38 -15.46
CA PHE A 209 4.50 10.30 -15.61
C PHE A 209 3.93 9.84 -14.26
N ASN A 210 2.84 9.07 -14.31
CA ASN A 210 2.14 8.52 -13.16
C ASN A 210 2.51 7.05 -12.96
N LEU A 211 2.84 6.64 -11.74
CA LEU A 211 3.33 5.30 -11.44
C LEU A 211 2.40 4.56 -10.48
N GLY A 212 1.95 3.37 -10.87
CA GLY A 212 1.34 2.39 -9.98
C GLY A 212 2.39 1.41 -9.47
N ILE A 213 2.37 1.07 -8.19
CA ILE A 213 3.20 -0.01 -7.64
C ILE A 213 2.27 -1.06 -7.05
N PHE A 214 2.43 -2.28 -7.55
CA PHE A 214 1.67 -3.45 -7.15
C PHE A 214 2.61 -4.45 -6.48
N TYR A 215 2.04 -5.41 -5.76
CA TYR A 215 2.81 -6.44 -5.09
C TYR A 215 2.14 -7.79 -5.25
N ASN A 216 2.93 -8.86 -5.27
CA ASN A 216 2.40 -10.21 -5.33
C ASN A 216 1.53 -10.49 -4.08
N PRO A 217 0.20 -10.66 -4.24
CA PRO A 217 -0.66 -10.95 -3.12
C PRO A 217 -0.38 -12.36 -2.60
N MET A 218 -0.56 -12.53 -1.30
CA MET A 218 -0.47 -13.83 -0.65
C MET A 218 -1.64 -13.95 0.31
N THR A 219 -2.16 -15.17 0.42
CA THR A 219 -3.23 -15.50 1.33
C THR A 219 -2.66 -16.46 2.39
N PRO A 220 -2.71 -16.11 3.69
CA PRO A 220 -2.33 -17.02 4.76
C PRO A 220 -3.07 -18.35 4.67
N TYR A 221 -2.42 -19.43 5.11
CA TYR A 221 -3.03 -20.76 5.09
C TYR A 221 -4.32 -20.82 5.93
N GLU A 222 -4.39 -20.09 7.04
CA GLU A 222 -5.57 -20.00 7.87
C GLU A 222 -6.78 -19.48 7.09
N GLU A 223 -6.59 -18.44 6.27
CA GLU A 223 -7.64 -17.88 5.41
C GLU A 223 -8.01 -18.85 4.28
N LEU A 224 -7.03 -19.53 3.67
CA LEU A 224 -7.29 -20.58 2.67
C LEU A 224 -8.15 -21.71 3.24
N ARG A 225 -7.88 -22.11 4.50
CA ARG A 225 -8.65 -23.14 5.20
C ARG A 225 -10.09 -22.67 5.49
N GLU A 226 -10.28 -21.40 5.85
CA GLU A 226 -11.63 -20.81 6.01
C GLU A 226 -12.42 -20.79 4.70
N LEU A 227 -11.73 -20.64 3.56
CA LEU A 227 -12.30 -20.73 2.21
C LEU A 227 -12.54 -22.17 1.73
N GLY A 228 -12.26 -23.18 2.58
CA GLY A 228 -12.44 -24.60 2.24
C GLY A 228 -11.40 -25.13 1.25
N ILE A 229 -10.25 -24.47 1.12
CA ILE A 229 -9.14 -24.89 0.27
C ILE A 229 -8.23 -25.80 1.13
N GLU A 230 -8.42 -27.11 1.01
CA GLU A 230 -7.74 -28.11 1.83
C GLU A 230 -6.61 -28.84 1.08
N GLN A 231 -5.63 -29.34 1.84
CA GLN A 231 -4.29 -29.80 1.40
C GLN A 231 -4.25 -31.10 0.57
N TYR A 232 -5.38 -31.68 0.20
CA TYR A 232 -5.42 -33.05 -0.36
C TYR A 232 -4.91 -33.14 -1.80
N ASP A 233 -4.93 -32.04 -2.55
CA ASP A 233 -4.35 -31.93 -3.89
C ASP A 233 -3.55 -30.62 -4.02
N TYR A 234 -2.24 -30.76 -4.13
CA TYR A 234 -1.31 -29.62 -4.21
C TYR A 234 -1.49 -28.81 -5.50
N ALA A 235 -1.81 -29.48 -6.62
CA ALA A 235 -2.01 -28.80 -7.90
C ALA A 235 -3.33 -28.02 -7.91
N GLU A 236 -4.40 -28.60 -7.34
CA GLU A 236 -5.67 -27.88 -7.17
C GLU A 236 -5.52 -26.69 -6.23
N MET A 237 -4.77 -26.85 -5.14
CA MET A 237 -4.50 -25.76 -4.20
C MET A 237 -3.69 -24.65 -4.86
N GLU A 238 -2.63 -24.95 -5.61
CA GLU A 238 -1.84 -23.96 -6.34
C GLU A 238 -2.70 -23.17 -7.33
N LEU A 239 -3.57 -23.86 -8.09
CA LEU A 239 -4.46 -23.20 -9.03
C LEU A 239 -5.42 -22.23 -8.31
N LYS A 240 -6.05 -22.68 -7.22
CA LYS A 240 -6.97 -21.84 -6.43
C LYS A 240 -6.26 -20.65 -5.78
N THR A 241 -5.06 -20.83 -5.24
CA THR A 241 -4.31 -19.74 -4.62
C THR A 241 -3.83 -18.74 -5.67
N LYS A 242 -3.46 -19.17 -6.88
CA LYS A 242 -3.19 -18.28 -8.02
C LYS A 242 -4.42 -17.51 -8.50
N GLU A 243 -5.59 -18.15 -8.55
CA GLU A 243 -6.84 -17.47 -8.88
C GLU A 243 -7.19 -16.38 -7.87
N LEU A 244 -7.02 -16.67 -6.57
CA LEU A 244 -7.21 -15.70 -5.49
C LEU A 244 -6.20 -14.55 -5.60
N ALA A 245 -4.91 -14.85 -5.74
CA ALA A 245 -3.87 -13.82 -5.91
C ALA A 245 -4.14 -12.95 -7.15
N SER A 246 -4.59 -13.53 -8.26
CA SER A 246 -4.98 -12.77 -9.46
C SER A 246 -6.18 -11.85 -9.21
N ALA A 247 -7.15 -12.29 -8.40
CA ALA A 247 -8.29 -11.47 -8.02
C ALA A 247 -7.89 -10.33 -7.08
N GLU A 248 -7.01 -10.58 -6.11
CA GLU A 248 -6.49 -9.55 -5.21
C GLU A 248 -5.67 -8.51 -5.97
N LEU A 249 -4.77 -8.94 -6.87
CA LEU A 249 -4.01 -8.06 -7.75
C LEU A 249 -4.95 -7.19 -8.59
N ARG A 250 -6.03 -7.78 -9.12
CA ARG A 250 -7.05 -7.03 -9.87
C ARG A 250 -7.66 -5.89 -9.04
N GLU A 251 -7.92 -6.10 -7.74
CA GLU A 251 -8.42 -5.04 -6.87
C GLU A 251 -7.36 -3.96 -6.59
N GLN A 252 -6.07 -4.31 -6.49
CA GLN A 252 -5.00 -3.30 -6.44
C GLN A 252 -4.99 -2.42 -7.69
N VAL A 253 -5.11 -3.04 -8.88
CA VAL A 253 -5.13 -2.32 -10.16
C VAL A 253 -6.35 -1.43 -10.29
N LYS A 254 -7.53 -1.89 -9.85
CA LYS A 254 -8.74 -1.06 -9.82
C LYS A 254 -8.56 0.17 -8.93
N GLY A 255 -7.98 0.00 -7.74
CA GLY A 255 -7.66 1.14 -6.87
C GLY A 255 -6.76 2.16 -7.55
N PHE A 256 -5.73 1.70 -8.26
CA PHE A 256 -4.86 2.57 -9.05
C PHE A 256 -5.62 3.31 -10.17
N LEU A 257 -6.48 2.61 -10.90
CA LEU A 257 -7.28 3.21 -11.98
C LEU A 257 -8.31 4.22 -11.43
N GLU A 258 -8.90 3.96 -10.26
CA GLU A 258 -9.77 4.91 -9.57
C GLU A 258 -9.00 6.16 -9.13
N TRP A 259 -7.77 5.98 -8.64
CA TRP A 259 -6.89 7.10 -8.33
C TRP A 259 -6.54 7.92 -9.58
N LEU A 260 -6.21 7.28 -10.70
CA LEU A 260 -5.95 7.97 -11.97
C LEU A 260 -7.15 8.80 -12.42
N LYS A 261 -8.37 8.27 -12.31
CA LYS A 261 -9.61 9.03 -12.59
C LYS A 261 -9.78 10.22 -11.65
N ALA A 262 -9.54 10.02 -10.35
CA ALA A 262 -9.65 11.08 -9.35
C ALA A 262 -8.64 12.21 -9.57
N GLN A 263 -7.51 11.92 -10.23
CA GLN A 263 -6.51 12.90 -10.66
C GLN A 263 -6.78 13.47 -12.07
N GLU A 264 -7.90 13.11 -12.71
CA GLU A 264 -8.27 13.52 -14.07
C GLU A 264 -7.22 13.12 -15.15
N ILE A 265 -6.48 12.03 -14.92
CA ILE A 265 -5.49 11.50 -15.87
C ILE A 265 -6.18 10.63 -16.95
N ILE A 266 -7.25 9.93 -16.56
CA ILE A 266 -8.08 9.07 -17.43
C ILE A 266 -9.57 9.32 -17.21
#